data_AF-A0A2D5BK92-F1
#
_entry.id   AF-A0A2D5BK92-F1
#
_cell.length_a   1.000
_cell.length_b   1.000
_cell.length_c   1.000
_cell.angle_alpha   90.00
_cell.angle_beta   90.00
_cell.angle_gamma   90.00
#
_symmetry.space_group_name_H-M   'P 1'
#
loop_
_entity.id
_entity.type
_entity.pdbx_description
1 polymer ?
#
loop_
_entity_poly.entity_id
_entity_poly.type
_entity_poly.pdbx_seq_one_letter_code
_entity_poly.pdbx_strand_id
1 'polypeptide(L)'
;MITRCLVLLSALGAFASGQVPQTIDPEIKAAVDAVDPKQIEMTVRKLVSFGTRHTMSDTESNERGIGAARRWLKRHLDAIATETGGALKISMERHVLPASRRLPNGGEVVNVLATLPGTDPNRYVVLSGHYDSRASRGGDATSEAPGADDDASGTAVVIEAARVLGRSKPRATIIFMCVAGEEQGLLGARAHAQMAYDGKRRIEAMFTNDIVGGVMGSSGKREPMRLRLFSEGVPSGPKNEEGRVTRSIVGSDNDAPSRQVARYIEARGEAYTPGLDVTLIFRQDRYLRGGDHKAFNDFGFAAVRFTECHENYDWQHQDVRNIDGNKYGDLPENLDYPFVSRVCRTNIAAAAEIAFAPASPRNVRVLVARLTPHTELAWQANSEADLAGYAVLYRRTHQPQWTHRVLVPKDKTSAVMEGLSKDDWLFAVEAYDSKGRRSIPIYPTPSYGRRRR
;
A
#
# COMPACT_ATOMS: atom_id res chain seq x y z
N MET A 1 -40.42 -4.72 -59.36
CA MET A 1 -40.44 -5.18 -57.96
C MET A 1 -39.03 -5.51 -57.52
N ILE A 2 -38.29 -4.55 -56.95
CA ILE A 2 -37.11 -4.83 -56.12
C ILE A 2 -37.11 -3.80 -54.99
N THR A 3 -37.60 -4.23 -53.84
CA THR A 3 -37.67 -3.44 -52.60
C THR A 3 -36.28 -3.43 -51.97
N ARG A 4 -35.61 -2.27 -51.95
CA ARG A 4 -34.36 -2.08 -51.20
C ARG A 4 -34.71 -1.93 -49.72
N CYS A 5 -34.49 -2.99 -48.93
CA CYS A 5 -34.42 -2.91 -47.48
C CYS A 5 -33.19 -2.08 -47.08
N LEU A 6 -33.40 -0.90 -46.49
CA LEU A 6 -32.37 -0.23 -45.69
C LEU A 6 -32.22 -1.00 -44.38
N VAL A 7 -31.09 -1.71 -44.23
CA VAL A 7 -30.66 -2.21 -42.93
C VAL A 7 -30.03 -1.03 -42.19
N LEU A 8 -30.73 -0.51 -41.18
CA LEU A 8 -30.13 0.34 -40.15
C LEU A 8 -29.14 -0.52 -39.36
N LEU A 9 -27.85 -0.39 -39.66
CA LEU A 9 -26.80 -0.82 -38.74
C LEU A 9 -26.84 0.12 -37.53
N SER A 10 -27.54 -0.28 -36.47
CA SER A 10 -27.31 0.26 -35.14
C SER A 10 -25.89 -0.09 -34.73
N ALA A 11 -25.00 0.89 -34.77
CA ALA A 11 -23.70 0.80 -34.13
C ALA A 11 -23.93 0.70 -32.62
N LEU A 12 -24.11 -0.53 -32.13
CA LEU A 12 -23.88 -0.89 -30.74
C LEU A 12 -22.39 -0.68 -30.49
N GLY A 13 -22.03 0.55 -30.12
CA GLY A 13 -20.72 0.84 -29.58
C GLY A 13 -20.49 -0.09 -28.40
N ALA A 14 -19.51 -0.97 -28.51
CA ALA A 14 -19.00 -1.72 -27.39
C ALA A 14 -18.57 -0.70 -26.33
N PHE A 15 -19.32 -0.61 -25.23
CA PHE A 15 -18.83 0.04 -24.02
C PHE A 15 -17.66 -0.81 -23.51
N ALA A 16 -16.46 -0.57 -24.02
CA ALA A 16 -15.27 -0.84 -23.23
C ALA A 16 -15.48 -0.06 -21.94
N SER A 17 -15.72 -0.76 -20.82
CA SER A 17 -15.90 -0.12 -19.52
C SER A 17 -14.56 0.47 -19.11
N GLY A 18 -14.25 1.65 -19.65
CA GLY A 18 -13.01 2.36 -19.37
C GLY A 18 -12.99 2.74 -17.90
N GLN A 19 -11.88 2.47 -17.24
CA GLN A 19 -11.58 3.08 -15.96
C GLN A 19 -11.63 4.61 -16.10
N VAL A 20 -12.02 5.31 -15.04
CA VAL A 20 -11.96 6.78 -15.02
C VAL A 20 -10.58 7.26 -15.47
N PRO A 21 -10.48 8.20 -16.44
CA PRO A 21 -9.20 8.70 -16.91
C PRO A 21 -8.35 9.32 -15.79
N GLN A 22 -7.06 9.02 -15.86
CA GLN A 22 -6.03 9.48 -14.93
C GLN A 22 -5.29 10.67 -15.54
N THR A 23 -5.09 11.72 -14.75
CA THR A 23 -4.29 12.87 -15.15
C THR A 23 -2.91 12.70 -14.54
N ILE A 24 -1.86 12.83 -15.35
CA ILE A 24 -0.47 12.71 -14.88
C ILE A 24 -0.04 14.05 -14.29
N ASP A 25 0.28 14.05 -13.00
CA ASP A 25 0.88 15.20 -12.33
C ASP A 25 2.38 15.27 -12.69
N PRO A 26 2.88 16.38 -13.25
CA PRO A 26 4.28 16.50 -13.64
C PRO A 26 5.27 16.37 -12.48
N GLU A 27 4.91 16.80 -11.26
CA GLU A 27 5.74 16.69 -10.06
C GLU A 27 5.89 15.22 -9.66
N ILE A 28 4.79 14.46 -9.68
CA ILE A 28 4.79 13.03 -9.38
C ILE A 28 5.53 12.25 -10.48
N LYS A 29 5.33 12.61 -11.76
CA LYS A 29 6.04 11.98 -12.87
C LYS A 29 7.55 12.17 -12.76
N ALA A 30 8.00 13.38 -12.41
CA ALA A 30 9.42 13.64 -12.20
C ALA A 30 10.00 12.80 -11.04
N ALA A 31 9.24 12.61 -9.95
CA ALA A 31 9.63 11.73 -8.86
C ALA A 31 9.75 10.27 -9.34
N VAL A 32 8.73 9.75 -10.04
CA VAL A 32 8.73 8.39 -10.62
C VAL A 32 9.94 8.16 -11.55
N ASP A 33 10.28 9.16 -12.37
CA ASP A 33 11.41 9.08 -13.30
C ASP A 33 12.78 9.12 -12.60
N ALA A 34 12.83 9.69 -11.39
CA ALA A 34 14.05 9.80 -10.60
C ALA A 34 14.46 8.51 -9.87
N VAL A 35 13.64 7.44 -9.95
CA VAL A 35 13.96 6.12 -9.38
C VAL A 35 15.16 5.52 -10.10
N ASP A 36 16.21 5.21 -9.32
CA ASP A 36 17.47 4.65 -9.79
C ASP A 36 17.63 3.19 -9.33
N PRO A 37 17.59 2.21 -10.26
CA PRO A 37 17.78 0.79 -9.91
C PRO A 37 19.14 0.50 -9.25
N LYS A 38 20.16 1.34 -9.47
CA LYS A 38 21.48 1.16 -8.83
C LYS A 38 21.44 1.45 -7.32
N GLN A 39 20.64 2.44 -6.90
CA GLN A 39 20.43 2.75 -5.48
C GLN A 39 19.72 1.60 -4.77
N ILE A 40 18.73 1.01 -5.45
CA ILE A 40 18.01 -0.18 -4.98
C ILE A 40 18.98 -1.35 -4.81
N GLU A 41 19.75 -1.69 -5.85
CA GLU A 41 20.73 -2.79 -5.79
C GLU A 41 21.77 -2.59 -4.69
N MET A 42 22.33 -1.38 -4.57
CA MET A 42 23.30 -1.05 -3.51
C MET A 42 22.71 -1.30 -2.12
N THR A 43 21.45 -0.90 -1.91
CA THR A 43 20.76 -1.09 -0.63
C THR A 43 20.55 -2.58 -0.33
N VAL A 44 20.08 -3.35 -1.31
CA VAL A 44 19.90 -4.81 -1.16
C VAL A 44 21.22 -5.48 -0.79
N ARG A 45 22.28 -5.24 -1.58
CA ARG A 45 23.60 -5.84 -1.34
C ARG A 45 24.15 -5.45 0.02
N LYS A 46 23.93 -4.19 0.43
CA LYS A 46 24.41 -3.74 1.73
C LYS A 46 23.67 -4.39 2.89
N LEU A 47 22.35 -4.57 2.80
CA LEU A 47 21.58 -5.30 3.80
C LEU A 47 22.01 -6.78 3.88
N VAL A 48 22.20 -7.43 2.74
CA VAL A 48 22.70 -8.81 2.65
C VAL A 48 24.09 -8.96 3.29
N SER A 49 24.96 -7.94 3.16
CA SER A 49 26.32 -7.98 3.70
C SER A 49 26.42 -8.13 5.22
N PHE A 50 25.33 -7.93 5.97
CA PHE A 50 25.32 -8.13 7.43
C PHE A 50 25.27 -9.62 7.83
N GLY A 51 25.23 -10.53 6.84
CA GLY A 51 25.24 -11.99 6.98
C GLY A 51 23.92 -12.57 7.49
N THR A 52 23.42 -12.07 8.62
CA THR A 52 22.05 -12.28 9.08
C THR A 52 21.49 -10.98 9.63
N ARG A 53 20.18 -10.78 9.46
CA ARG A 53 19.44 -9.71 10.09
C ARG A 53 18.31 -10.29 10.93
N HIS A 54 18.48 -11.51 11.44
CA HIS A 54 17.49 -12.11 12.32
C HIS A 54 17.22 -11.24 13.56
N THR A 55 15.96 -11.10 13.99
CA THR A 55 15.58 -10.18 15.09
C THR A 55 16.34 -10.42 16.38
N MET A 56 16.69 -11.69 16.65
CA MET A 56 17.47 -12.12 17.82
C MET A 56 18.98 -12.19 17.56
N SER A 57 19.47 -11.72 16.42
CA SER A 57 20.91 -11.72 16.10
C SER A 57 21.66 -10.61 16.84
N ASP A 58 22.98 -10.58 16.67
CA ASP A 58 23.89 -9.64 17.33
C ASP A 58 23.42 -8.18 17.22
N THR A 59 23.50 -7.46 18.34
CA THR A 59 23.11 -6.03 18.41
C THR A 59 24.28 -5.07 18.64
N GLU A 60 25.48 -5.59 18.91
CA GLU A 60 26.67 -4.84 19.32
C GLU A 60 27.66 -4.65 18.17
N SER A 61 27.91 -5.70 17.39
CA SER A 61 28.79 -5.70 16.21
C SER A 61 28.42 -4.60 15.23
N ASN A 62 29.43 -3.95 14.66
CA ASN A 62 29.27 -2.93 13.61
C ASN A 62 29.16 -3.52 12.20
N GLU A 63 29.41 -4.83 12.06
CA GLU A 63 29.57 -5.48 10.76
C GLU A 63 28.54 -6.58 10.49
N ARG A 64 27.99 -7.20 11.55
CA ARG A 64 27.06 -8.34 11.46
C ARG A 64 25.82 -8.12 12.32
N GLY A 65 24.70 -8.70 11.91
CA GLY A 65 23.49 -8.78 12.73
C GLY A 65 22.56 -7.59 12.58
N ILE A 66 21.38 -7.71 13.20
CA ILE A 66 20.31 -6.71 13.20
C ILE A 66 20.78 -5.37 13.78
N GLY A 67 21.71 -5.38 14.75
CA GLY A 67 22.29 -4.17 15.33
C GLY A 67 23.09 -3.34 14.32
N ALA A 68 23.97 -4.00 13.57
CA ALA A 68 24.72 -3.36 12.50
C ALA A 68 23.79 -2.80 11.43
N ALA A 69 22.78 -3.58 11.02
CA ALA A 69 21.80 -3.20 10.01
C ALA A 69 21.01 -1.93 10.40
N ARG A 70 20.40 -1.89 11.59
CA ARG A 70 19.60 -0.73 12.04
C ARG A 70 20.42 0.55 12.17
N ARG A 71 21.69 0.45 12.61
CA ARG A 71 22.60 1.60 12.71
C ARG A 71 23.03 2.08 11.33
N TRP A 72 23.26 1.17 10.38
CA TRP A 72 23.55 1.54 8.99
C TRP A 72 22.34 2.21 8.34
N LEU A 73 21.14 1.64 8.47
CA LEU A 73 19.89 2.22 7.97
C LEU A 73 19.69 3.65 8.48
N LYS A 74 19.88 3.87 9.79
CA LYS A 74 19.78 5.21 10.39
C LYS A 74 20.75 6.20 9.74
N ARG A 75 22.04 5.84 9.62
CA ARG A 75 23.06 6.70 9.01
C ARG A 75 22.80 6.96 7.53
N HIS A 76 22.33 5.94 6.80
CA HIS A 76 22.04 6.07 5.37
C HIS A 76 20.85 7.01 5.14
N LEU A 77 19.78 6.86 5.93
CA LEU A 77 18.64 7.77 5.89
C LEU A 77 18.99 9.20 6.35
N ASP A 78 19.93 9.38 7.28
CA ASP A 78 20.45 10.71 7.65
C ASP A 78 21.21 11.38 6.48
N ALA A 79 21.99 10.60 5.73
CA ALA A 79 22.65 11.08 4.53
C ALA A 79 21.63 11.49 3.46
N ILE A 80 20.63 10.64 3.20
CA ILE A 80 19.51 10.96 2.31
C ILE A 80 18.79 12.23 2.77
N ALA A 81 18.48 12.36 4.06
CA ALA A 81 17.85 13.57 4.60
C ALA A 81 18.66 14.82 4.30
N THR A 82 19.99 14.75 4.41
CA THR A 82 20.89 15.86 4.09
C THR A 82 20.86 16.19 2.59
N GLU A 83 20.97 15.18 1.73
CA GLU A 83 20.95 15.31 0.27
C GLU A 83 19.61 15.83 -0.29
N THR A 84 18.51 15.55 0.41
CA THR A 84 17.16 15.98 0.05
C THR A 84 16.72 17.27 0.74
N GLY A 85 17.66 18.03 1.32
CA GLY A 85 17.38 19.38 1.86
C GLY A 85 16.86 19.43 3.30
N GLY A 86 17.03 18.35 4.07
CA GLY A 86 16.85 18.31 5.52
C GLY A 86 15.42 18.13 6.03
N ALA A 87 14.43 17.95 5.15
CA ALA A 87 13.02 17.83 5.54
C ALA A 87 12.69 16.49 6.22
N LEU A 88 13.40 15.42 5.86
CA LEU A 88 13.20 14.08 6.42
C LEU A 88 13.66 14.04 7.88
N LYS A 89 12.76 13.63 8.78
CA LYS A 89 13.04 13.41 10.20
C LYS A 89 13.33 11.94 10.44
N ILE A 90 14.58 11.61 10.73
CA ILE A 90 15.01 10.22 10.90
C ILE A 90 14.98 9.82 12.37
N SER A 91 14.33 8.70 12.70
CA SER A 91 14.22 8.19 14.06
C SER A 91 14.40 6.67 14.14
N MET A 92 14.76 6.19 15.32
CA MET A 92 14.73 4.78 15.68
C MET A 92 13.62 4.58 16.71
N GLU A 93 12.53 3.95 16.29
CA GLU A 93 11.37 3.66 17.13
C GLU A 93 11.60 2.33 17.85
N ARG A 94 11.79 2.40 19.17
CA ARG A 94 12.20 1.27 20.01
C ARG A 94 11.03 0.73 20.81
N HIS A 95 10.88 -0.58 20.78
CA HIS A 95 9.83 -1.31 21.50
C HIS A 95 10.45 -2.42 22.33
N VAL A 96 10.30 -2.35 23.65
CA VAL A 96 10.71 -3.45 24.53
C VAL A 96 9.56 -4.43 24.66
N LEU A 97 9.74 -5.64 24.12
CA LEU A 97 8.71 -6.67 24.07
C LEU A 97 9.01 -7.79 25.08
N PRO A 98 7.97 -8.34 25.73
CA PRO A 98 8.14 -9.45 26.66
C PRO A 98 8.50 -10.75 25.92
N ALA A 99 8.95 -11.73 26.69
CA ALA A 99 9.16 -13.09 26.21
C ALA A 99 7.89 -13.67 25.57
N SER A 100 8.07 -14.36 24.44
CA SER A 100 7.01 -15.05 23.71
C SER A 100 7.56 -16.29 23.01
N ARG A 101 6.68 -17.12 22.44
CA ARG A 101 7.11 -18.32 21.69
C ARG A 101 8.08 -18.01 20.53
N ARG A 102 7.92 -16.86 19.87
CA ARG A 102 8.75 -16.45 18.72
C ARG A 102 9.88 -15.48 19.10
N LEU A 103 9.86 -14.97 20.33
CA LEU A 103 10.92 -14.15 20.92
C LEU A 103 11.16 -14.64 22.37
N PRO A 104 11.82 -15.80 22.58
CA PRO A 104 11.81 -16.51 23.86
C PRO A 104 12.36 -15.71 25.05
N ASN A 105 13.32 -14.81 24.80
CA ASN A 105 13.95 -14.02 25.85
C ASN A 105 13.36 -12.61 25.96
N GLY A 106 12.32 -12.28 25.18
CA GLY A 106 11.92 -10.90 24.95
C GLY A 106 13.05 -10.11 24.29
N GLY A 107 12.92 -8.79 24.26
CA GLY A 107 14.00 -7.92 23.78
C GLY A 107 13.51 -6.64 23.14
N GLU A 108 14.47 -5.85 22.69
CA GLU A 108 14.20 -4.60 21.97
C GLU A 108 14.02 -4.88 20.47
N VAL A 109 12.86 -4.50 19.94
CA VAL A 109 12.57 -4.44 18.50
C VAL A 109 12.61 -2.99 18.05
N VAL A 110 13.34 -2.69 16.97
CA VAL A 110 13.60 -1.30 16.57
C VAL A 110 13.27 -1.08 15.10
N ASN A 111 12.24 -0.29 14.83
CA ASN A 111 11.98 0.20 13.48
C ASN A 111 12.88 1.41 13.21
N VAL A 112 13.33 1.56 11.96
CA VAL A 112 14.06 2.75 11.50
C VAL A 112 13.16 3.53 10.56
N LEU A 113 12.85 4.77 10.92
CA LEU A 113 11.86 5.59 10.22
C LEU A 113 12.52 6.80 9.59
N ALA A 114 12.13 7.13 8.35
CA ALA A 114 12.26 8.47 7.80
C ALA A 114 10.86 9.07 7.65
N THR A 115 10.60 10.17 8.36
CA THR A 115 9.30 10.86 8.31
C THR A 115 9.42 12.13 7.49
N LEU A 116 8.72 12.23 6.37
CA LEU A 116 8.57 13.48 5.61
C LEU A 116 7.31 14.22 6.11
N PRO A 117 7.45 15.33 6.86
CA PRO A 117 6.31 16.03 7.43
C PRO A 117 5.42 16.63 6.34
N GLY A 118 4.11 16.43 6.47
CA GLY A 118 3.12 17.10 5.64
C GLY A 118 2.58 18.39 6.26
N THR A 119 1.86 19.19 5.48
CA THR A 119 1.18 20.39 6.00
C THR A 119 -0.02 20.07 6.90
N ASP A 120 -0.64 18.90 6.74
CA ASP A 120 -1.63 18.34 7.66
C ASP A 120 -0.96 17.27 8.55
N PRO A 121 -0.61 17.60 9.80
CA PRO A 121 0.12 16.70 10.68
C PRO A 121 -0.74 15.53 11.19
N ASN A 122 -2.05 15.49 10.90
CA ASN A 122 -2.93 14.42 11.33
C ASN A 122 -3.11 13.33 10.27
N ARG A 123 -2.75 13.58 9.01
CA ARG A 123 -2.84 12.63 7.90
C ARG A 123 -1.51 11.93 7.65
N TYR A 124 -1.55 10.62 7.50
CA TYR A 124 -0.37 9.79 7.31
C TYR A 124 -0.54 8.84 6.12
N VAL A 125 0.55 8.67 5.36
CA VAL A 125 0.74 7.58 4.40
C VAL A 125 1.99 6.83 4.86
N VAL A 126 1.91 5.50 4.93
CA VAL A 126 3.03 4.66 5.43
C VAL A 126 3.48 3.73 4.31
N LEU A 127 4.77 3.69 4.04
CA LEU A 127 5.40 2.68 3.19
C LEU A 127 6.34 1.85 4.06
N SER A 128 6.24 0.53 3.97
CA SER A 128 7.07 -0.39 4.74
C SER A 128 7.70 -1.48 3.88
N GLY A 129 8.81 -1.99 4.40
CA GLY A 129 9.50 -3.22 4.06
C GLY A 129 10.30 -3.63 5.30
N HIS A 130 10.39 -4.92 5.57
CA HIS A 130 11.08 -5.37 6.78
C HIS A 130 12.55 -5.64 6.48
N TYR A 131 13.41 -5.22 7.40
CA TYR A 131 14.85 -5.37 7.23
C TYR A 131 15.41 -6.57 8.00
N ASP A 132 14.60 -7.25 8.82
CA ASP A 132 15.01 -8.54 9.39
C ASP A 132 14.98 -9.66 8.33
N SER A 133 15.73 -10.73 8.61
CA SER A 133 15.80 -11.91 7.74
C SER A 133 15.90 -13.18 8.57
N ARG A 134 15.70 -14.34 7.96
CA ARG A 134 15.87 -15.63 8.65
C ARG A 134 16.44 -16.71 7.77
N ALA A 135 17.13 -17.63 8.44
CA ALA A 135 17.56 -18.91 7.89
C ALA A 135 16.37 -19.88 7.76
N SER A 136 16.62 -21.10 7.28
CA SER A 136 15.59 -22.14 7.15
C SER A 136 14.93 -22.47 8.47
N ARG A 137 15.72 -22.56 9.55
CA ARG A 137 15.20 -22.68 10.90
C ARG A 137 14.90 -21.29 11.47
N GLY A 138 13.61 -20.95 11.60
CA GLY A 138 13.17 -19.61 12.00
C GLY A 138 13.54 -19.10 13.40
N GLY A 139 14.23 -19.90 14.22
CA GLY A 139 14.81 -19.47 15.50
C GLY A 139 16.34 -19.44 15.49
N ASP A 140 16.97 -19.72 14.34
CA ASP A 140 18.41 -19.61 14.18
C ASP A 140 18.79 -18.15 13.91
N ALA A 141 19.40 -17.53 14.92
CA ALA A 141 19.83 -16.15 14.89
C ALA A 141 21.29 -15.98 14.44
N THR A 142 21.98 -17.07 14.11
CA THR A 142 23.43 -17.09 13.90
C THR A 142 23.83 -17.41 12.47
N SER A 143 23.13 -18.33 11.81
CA SER A 143 23.42 -18.76 10.45
C SER A 143 23.27 -17.64 9.43
N GLU A 144 23.95 -17.77 8.29
CA GLU A 144 23.77 -16.89 7.15
C GLU A 144 22.30 -16.89 6.71
N ALA A 145 21.71 -15.70 6.71
CA ALA A 145 20.36 -15.43 6.25
C ALA A 145 20.39 -14.18 5.36
N PRO A 146 20.86 -14.31 4.11
CA PRO A 146 21.01 -13.18 3.19
C PRO A 146 19.74 -12.32 3.08
N GLY A 147 18.57 -12.92 2.87
CA GLY A 147 17.29 -12.20 2.83
C GLY A 147 17.25 -11.10 1.76
N ALA A 148 17.73 -11.37 0.54
CA ALA A 148 17.82 -10.38 -0.51
C ALA A 148 16.44 -9.98 -1.06
N ASP A 149 15.59 -10.95 -1.37
CA ASP A 149 14.21 -10.75 -1.77
C ASP A 149 13.29 -10.58 -0.56
N ASP A 150 13.53 -11.37 0.52
CA ASP A 150 12.76 -11.41 1.76
C ASP A 150 13.59 -10.88 2.96
N ASP A 151 13.57 -9.59 3.27
CA ASP A 151 12.92 -8.50 2.52
C ASP A 151 13.83 -7.27 2.32
N ALA A 152 15.10 -7.51 1.97
CA ALA A 152 15.96 -6.40 1.54
C ALA A 152 15.41 -5.69 0.29
N SER A 153 14.65 -6.39 -0.57
CA SER A 153 14.01 -5.82 -1.76
C SER A 153 12.94 -4.77 -1.40
N GLY A 154 12.02 -5.09 -0.50
CA GLY A 154 11.00 -4.16 0.00
C GLY A 154 11.60 -3.01 0.81
N THR A 155 12.58 -3.30 1.66
CA THR A 155 13.32 -2.25 2.39
C THR A 155 14.02 -1.28 1.42
N ALA A 156 14.60 -1.79 0.33
CA ALA A 156 15.24 -0.95 -0.69
C ALA A 156 14.22 -0.07 -1.45
N VAL A 157 13.02 -0.58 -1.73
CA VAL A 157 11.91 0.21 -2.30
C VAL A 157 11.56 1.39 -1.40
N VAL A 158 11.48 1.16 -0.08
CA VAL A 158 11.13 2.20 0.91
C VAL A 158 12.22 3.28 1.02
N ILE A 159 13.50 2.87 1.05
CA ILE A 159 14.63 3.80 1.13
C ILE A 159 14.74 4.66 -0.14
N GLU A 160 14.56 4.05 -1.31
CA GLU A 160 14.58 4.77 -2.58
C GLU A 160 13.40 5.75 -2.70
N ALA A 161 12.21 5.35 -2.21
CA ALA A 161 11.08 6.26 -2.12
C ALA A 161 11.36 7.46 -1.20
N ALA A 162 12.05 7.25 -0.08
CA ALA A 162 12.47 8.34 0.80
C ALA A 162 13.45 9.30 0.10
N ARG A 163 14.43 8.77 -0.66
CA ARG A 163 15.39 9.56 -1.43
C ARG A 163 14.72 10.41 -2.51
N VAL A 164 13.80 9.80 -3.25
CA VAL A 164 13.09 10.47 -4.36
C VAL A 164 12.12 11.52 -3.84
N LEU A 165 11.31 11.19 -2.83
CA LEU A 165 10.27 12.09 -2.32
C LEU A 165 10.77 13.08 -1.28
N GLY A 166 11.99 12.95 -0.75
CA GLY A 166 12.49 13.75 0.38
C GLY A 166 12.54 15.27 0.18
N ARG A 167 12.46 15.75 -1.08
CA ARG A 167 12.36 17.18 -1.43
C ARG A 167 10.93 17.69 -1.59
N SER A 168 9.96 16.78 -1.57
CA SER A 168 8.55 17.11 -1.79
C SER A 168 7.93 17.82 -0.59
N LYS A 169 6.81 18.49 -0.82
CA LYS A 169 6.03 19.17 0.22
C LYS A 169 4.61 18.60 0.26
N PRO A 170 4.42 17.38 0.80
CA PRO A 170 3.11 16.75 0.79
C PRO A 170 2.14 17.43 1.76
N ARG A 171 0.84 17.16 1.59
CA ARG A 171 -0.16 17.51 2.60
C ARG A 171 -0.16 16.50 3.73
N ALA A 172 -0.24 15.21 3.41
CA ALA A 172 -0.12 14.15 4.40
C ALA A 172 1.34 13.90 4.74
N THR A 173 1.62 13.57 6.00
CA THR A 173 2.93 13.09 6.41
C THR A 173 3.20 11.73 5.79
N ILE A 174 4.38 11.53 5.19
CA ILE A 174 4.79 10.23 4.65
C ILE A 174 5.79 9.61 5.62
N ILE A 175 5.55 8.37 6.05
CA ILE A 175 6.47 7.59 6.88
C ILE A 175 7.05 6.48 6.01
N PHE A 176 8.36 6.53 5.80
CA PHE A 176 9.15 5.46 5.19
C PHE A 176 9.71 4.60 6.33
N MET A 177 9.18 3.39 6.49
CA MET A 177 9.39 2.55 7.66
C MET A 177 10.16 1.28 7.29
N CYS A 178 11.40 1.17 7.76
CA CYS A 178 12.14 -0.09 7.76
C CYS A 178 11.77 -0.86 9.04
N VAL A 179 11.04 -1.96 8.90
CA VAL A 179 10.44 -2.71 10.02
C VAL A 179 11.37 -3.80 10.54
N ALA A 180 11.40 -4.00 11.86
CA ALA A 180 12.05 -5.16 12.47
C ALA A 180 11.03 -6.16 13.02
N GLY A 181 11.39 -7.43 13.01
CA GLY A 181 10.64 -8.49 13.68
C GLY A 181 9.41 -8.97 12.93
N GLU A 182 9.37 -8.81 11.61
CA GLU A 182 8.35 -9.44 10.77
C GLU A 182 8.40 -10.96 10.99
N GLU A 183 9.60 -11.54 10.89
CA GLU A 183 9.82 -12.98 10.81
C GLU A 183 9.50 -13.71 12.13
N GLN A 184 9.50 -12.96 13.22
CA GLN A 184 9.15 -13.41 14.56
C GLN A 184 7.70 -13.04 14.94
N GLY A 185 6.89 -12.60 13.98
CA GLY A 185 5.44 -12.39 14.14
C GLY A 185 5.02 -10.92 14.11
N LEU A 186 5.48 -10.16 13.12
CA LEU A 186 5.06 -8.78 12.84
C LEU A 186 5.31 -7.81 14.01
N LEU A 187 6.37 -8.05 14.79
CA LEU A 187 6.58 -7.41 16.09
C LEU A 187 6.68 -5.88 15.97
N GLY A 188 7.53 -5.38 15.07
CA GLY A 188 7.74 -3.95 14.85
C GLY A 188 6.52 -3.26 14.24
N ALA A 189 5.90 -3.86 13.23
CA ALA A 189 4.69 -3.31 12.61
C ALA A 189 3.50 -3.29 13.58
N ARG A 190 3.32 -4.33 14.39
CA ARG A 190 2.25 -4.40 15.40
C ARG A 190 2.42 -3.34 16.48
N ALA A 191 3.64 -3.13 16.96
CA ALA A 191 3.92 -2.09 17.95
C ALA A 191 3.68 -0.69 17.38
N HIS A 192 4.11 -0.43 16.14
CA HIS A 192 3.82 0.84 15.45
C HIS A 192 2.32 1.06 15.24
N ALA A 193 1.60 0.05 14.75
CA ALA A 193 0.16 0.14 14.51
C ALA A 193 -0.62 0.38 15.81
N GLN A 194 -0.24 -0.28 16.91
CA GLN A 194 -0.80 -0.03 18.24
C GLN A 194 -0.57 1.44 18.68
N MET A 195 0.66 1.93 18.57
CA MET A 195 0.97 3.34 18.90
C MET A 195 0.18 4.34 18.03
N ALA A 196 0.04 4.05 16.74
CA ALA A 196 -0.74 4.88 15.83
C ALA A 196 -2.24 4.88 16.19
N TYR A 197 -2.77 3.72 16.58
CA TYR A 197 -4.15 3.54 17.02
C TYR A 197 -4.41 4.32 18.32
N ASP A 198 -3.56 4.14 19.33
CA ASP A 198 -3.70 4.83 20.63
C ASP A 198 -3.53 6.34 20.49
N GLY A 199 -2.62 6.77 19.61
CA GLY A 199 -2.41 8.17 19.24
C GLY A 199 -3.51 8.74 18.32
N LYS A 200 -4.52 7.95 17.93
CA LYS A 200 -5.61 8.33 17.01
C LYS A 200 -5.11 8.92 15.69
N ARG A 201 -3.97 8.43 15.19
CA ARG A 201 -3.41 8.87 13.90
C ARG A 201 -4.33 8.45 12.75
N ARG A 202 -4.54 9.34 11.79
CA ARG A 202 -5.28 9.01 10.56
C ARG A 202 -4.30 8.52 9.50
N ILE A 203 -4.07 7.22 9.47
CA ILE A 203 -3.35 6.56 8.38
C ILE A 203 -4.34 6.34 7.23
N GLU A 204 -4.16 7.08 6.14
CA GLU A 204 -5.02 6.97 4.95
C GLU A 204 -4.71 5.73 4.12
N ALA A 205 -3.43 5.35 4.08
CA ALA A 205 -2.99 4.12 3.46
C ALA A 205 -1.66 3.65 4.07
N MET A 206 -1.51 2.34 4.19
CA MET A 206 -0.27 1.68 4.54
C MET A 206 0.09 0.63 3.49
N PHE A 207 1.30 0.71 2.95
CA PHE A 207 1.82 -0.17 1.93
C PHE A 207 2.90 -1.05 2.53
N THR A 208 2.75 -2.36 2.41
CA THR A 208 3.84 -3.32 2.65
C THR A 208 4.42 -3.76 1.33
N ASN A 209 5.73 -3.62 1.16
CA ASN A 209 6.51 -4.25 0.10
C ASN A 209 7.22 -5.41 0.75
N ASP A 210 6.88 -6.64 0.39
CA ASP A 210 7.42 -7.85 1.02
C ASP A 210 7.48 -8.95 -0.04
N ILE A 211 8.73 -9.30 -0.39
CA ILE A 211 9.10 -10.16 -1.51
C ILE A 211 8.67 -9.50 -2.82
N VAL A 212 9.43 -8.49 -3.23
CA VAL A 212 9.20 -7.69 -4.45
C VAL A 212 10.42 -7.68 -5.38
N GLY A 213 11.31 -8.65 -5.21
CA GLY A 213 12.62 -8.79 -5.82
C GLY A 213 12.68 -9.71 -7.03
N GLY A 214 11.98 -10.84 -6.98
CA GLY A 214 12.05 -11.87 -8.00
C GLY A 214 11.00 -11.77 -9.13
N VAL A 215 11.30 -12.46 -10.21
CA VAL A 215 10.40 -12.64 -11.36
C VAL A 215 10.27 -14.11 -11.76
N MET A 216 11.02 -15.00 -11.13
CA MET A 216 11.11 -16.43 -11.44
C MET A 216 10.56 -17.23 -10.28
N GLY A 217 9.48 -17.99 -10.51
CA GLY A 217 8.96 -18.91 -9.49
C GLY A 217 9.64 -20.28 -9.51
N SER A 218 9.39 -21.09 -8.47
CA SER A 218 9.88 -22.49 -8.41
C SER A 218 9.40 -23.38 -9.56
N SER A 219 8.33 -23.01 -10.27
CA SER A 219 7.87 -23.73 -11.46
C SER A 219 8.65 -23.39 -12.75
N GLY A 220 9.63 -22.49 -12.67
CA GLY A 220 10.31 -21.93 -13.83
C GLY A 220 9.51 -20.85 -14.57
N LYS A 221 8.31 -20.51 -14.08
CA LYS A 221 7.49 -19.46 -14.69
C LYS A 221 8.08 -18.07 -14.40
N ARG A 222 8.27 -17.28 -15.46
CA ARG A 222 8.77 -15.90 -15.40
C ARG A 222 7.64 -14.87 -15.53
N GLU A 223 7.52 -13.92 -14.61
CA GLU A 223 6.52 -12.85 -14.60
C GLU A 223 7.12 -11.47 -14.25
N PRO A 224 7.81 -10.80 -15.19
CA PRO A 224 8.54 -9.56 -14.91
C PRO A 224 7.68 -8.29 -15.00
N MET A 225 6.44 -8.42 -15.47
CA MET A 225 5.52 -7.32 -15.74
C MET A 225 4.22 -7.41 -14.94
N ARG A 226 4.13 -8.32 -13.95
CA ARG A 226 2.93 -8.47 -13.12
C ARG A 226 3.28 -8.46 -11.64
N LEU A 227 2.57 -7.63 -10.88
CA LEU A 227 2.71 -7.47 -9.44
C LEU A 227 1.39 -7.80 -8.76
N ARG A 228 1.40 -8.55 -7.66
CA ARG A 228 0.18 -8.81 -6.88
C ARG A 228 -0.01 -7.75 -5.82
N LEU A 229 -1.25 -7.28 -5.67
CA LEU A 229 -1.64 -6.35 -4.62
C LEU A 229 -2.75 -6.95 -3.76
N PHE A 230 -2.40 -7.42 -2.56
CA PHE A 230 -3.32 -8.00 -1.61
C PHE A 230 -4.05 -6.92 -0.81
N SER A 231 -5.35 -7.13 -0.60
CA SER A 231 -6.19 -6.21 0.15
C SER A 231 -7.30 -6.94 0.91
N GLU A 232 -7.42 -6.61 2.19
CA GLU A 232 -8.47 -7.14 3.05
C GLU A 232 -9.85 -6.63 2.61
N GLY A 233 -10.84 -7.53 2.63
CA GLY A 233 -12.25 -7.17 2.51
C GLY A 233 -12.80 -6.71 3.86
N VAL A 234 -13.49 -7.60 4.56
CA VAL A 234 -14.05 -7.26 5.88
C VAL A 234 -12.92 -7.17 6.92
N PRO A 235 -12.74 -6.01 7.61
CA PRO A 235 -11.69 -5.85 8.61
C PRO A 235 -11.76 -6.95 9.69
N SER A 236 -10.69 -7.72 9.82
CA SER A 236 -10.64 -8.99 10.59
C SER A 236 -10.14 -8.85 12.03
N GLY A 237 -9.55 -7.70 12.37
CA GLY A 237 -8.98 -7.44 13.70
C GLY A 237 -9.99 -7.33 14.84
N PRO A 238 -9.59 -7.63 16.09
CA PRO A 238 -10.45 -7.53 17.27
C PRO A 238 -10.94 -6.10 17.54
N LYS A 239 -10.23 -5.09 17.02
CA LYS A 239 -10.63 -3.68 17.10
C LYS A 239 -11.67 -3.27 16.05
N ASN A 240 -12.12 -4.20 15.20
CA ASN A 240 -13.04 -3.93 14.09
C ASN A 240 -14.42 -4.60 14.21
N GLU A 241 -14.71 -5.20 15.36
CA GLU A 241 -15.88 -6.07 15.56
C GLU A 241 -17.21 -5.33 15.34
N GLU A 242 -17.31 -4.07 15.82
CA GLU A 242 -18.55 -3.27 15.80
C GLU A 242 -19.06 -2.89 14.40
N GLY A 243 -18.22 -2.98 13.35
CA GLY A 243 -18.60 -2.66 11.97
C GLY A 243 -18.66 -3.86 11.03
N ARG A 244 -18.35 -5.06 11.52
CA ARG A 244 -18.19 -6.26 10.70
C ARG A 244 -19.52 -6.75 10.15
N VAL A 245 -20.53 -6.87 11.01
CA VAL A 245 -21.87 -7.36 10.66
C VAL A 245 -22.54 -6.44 9.63
N THR A 246 -22.52 -5.13 9.87
CA THR A 246 -23.14 -4.16 8.96
C THR A 246 -22.51 -4.23 7.57
N ARG A 247 -21.17 -4.33 7.47
CA ARG A 247 -20.47 -4.41 6.18
C ARG A 247 -20.86 -5.64 5.37
N SER A 248 -21.00 -6.79 6.04
CA SER A 248 -21.43 -8.03 5.41
C SER A 248 -22.88 -7.96 4.93
N ILE A 249 -23.79 -7.34 5.69
CA ILE A 249 -25.21 -7.23 5.34
C ILE A 249 -25.42 -6.32 4.11
N VAL A 250 -24.66 -5.23 4.00
CA VAL A 250 -24.81 -4.26 2.89
C VAL A 250 -23.92 -4.58 1.68
N GLY A 251 -23.25 -5.74 1.66
CA GLY A 251 -22.42 -6.17 0.53
C GLY A 251 -21.20 -5.29 0.25
N SER A 252 -20.69 -4.61 1.28
CA SER A 252 -19.58 -3.63 1.15
C SER A 252 -18.20 -4.22 1.44
N ASP A 253 -18.08 -5.54 1.58
CA ASP A 253 -16.81 -6.23 1.77
C ASP A 253 -15.86 -5.97 0.59
N ASN A 254 -16.41 -5.86 -0.62
CA ASN A 254 -15.66 -5.50 -1.81
C ASN A 254 -15.25 -4.03 -1.87
N ASP A 255 -15.79 -3.18 -1.02
CA ASP A 255 -15.52 -1.75 -0.99
C ASP A 255 -14.92 -1.27 0.33
N ALA A 256 -14.38 -2.20 1.09
CA ALA A 256 -13.63 -1.91 2.30
C ALA A 256 -12.44 -0.96 2.05
N PRO A 257 -11.98 -0.22 3.08
CA PRO A 257 -10.92 0.76 2.94
C PRO A 257 -9.66 0.24 2.24
N SER A 258 -9.17 -0.95 2.60
CA SER A 258 -7.99 -1.56 1.96
C SER A 258 -8.21 -1.87 0.47
N ARG A 259 -9.44 -2.24 0.05
CA ARG A 259 -9.77 -2.44 -1.37
C ARG A 259 -9.92 -1.12 -2.13
N GLN A 260 -10.34 -0.03 -1.48
CA GLN A 260 -10.29 1.30 -2.08
C GLN A 260 -8.84 1.75 -2.30
N VAL A 261 -7.98 1.55 -1.31
CA VAL A 261 -6.53 1.80 -1.45
C VAL A 261 -5.95 0.97 -2.59
N ALA A 262 -6.29 -0.32 -2.69
CA ALA A 262 -5.75 -1.19 -3.73
C ALA A 262 -6.15 -0.75 -5.16
N ARG A 263 -7.43 -0.43 -5.38
CA ARG A 263 -7.89 0.14 -6.67
C ARG A 263 -7.23 1.47 -6.98
N TYR A 264 -7.04 2.30 -5.95
CA TYR A 264 -6.36 3.57 -6.11
C TYR A 264 -4.91 3.37 -6.57
N ILE A 265 -4.20 2.42 -5.95
CA ILE A 265 -2.82 2.07 -6.31
C ILE A 265 -2.72 1.51 -7.72
N GLU A 266 -3.56 0.55 -8.10
CA GLU A 266 -3.54 0.00 -9.47
C GLU A 266 -3.85 1.13 -10.47
N ALA A 267 -4.97 1.84 -10.30
CA ALA A 267 -5.37 2.90 -11.21
C ALA A 267 -4.32 4.00 -11.38
N ARG A 268 -3.72 4.44 -10.28
CA ARG A 268 -2.76 5.56 -10.27
C ARG A 268 -1.36 5.06 -10.60
N GLY A 269 -0.91 3.99 -9.97
CA GLY A 269 0.42 3.42 -10.15
C GLY A 269 0.69 3.00 -11.59
N GLU A 270 -0.27 2.33 -12.24
CA GLU A 270 -0.15 1.94 -13.65
C GLU A 270 -0.10 3.14 -14.59
N ALA A 271 -0.79 4.24 -14.26
CA ALA A 271 -0.76 5.46 -15.06
C ALA A 271 0.65 6.08 -15.15
N TYR A 272 1.49 5.92 -14.12
CA TYR A 272 2.87 6.40 -14.11
C TYR A 272 3.89 5.32 -14.51
N THR A 273 3.52 4.04 -14.45
CA THR A 273 4.42 2.90 -14.69
C THR A 273 3.89 2.01 -15.81
N PRO A 274 3.83 2.53 -17.07
CA PRO A 274 3.21 1.80 -18.16
C PRO A 274 3.90 0.45 -18.38
N GLY A 275 3.08 -0.59 -18.53
CA GLY A 275 3.52 -1.96 -18.80
C GLY A 275 3.59 -2.86 -17.57
N LEU A 276 3.56 -2.34 -16.34
CA LEU A 276 3.38 -3.17 -15.14
C LEU A 276 1.88 -3.36 -14.88
N ASP A 277 1.42 -4.60 -14.82
CA ASP A 277 0.07 -5.01 -14.40
C ASP A 277 0.05 -5.20 -12.87
N VAL A 278 -0.71 -4.36 -12.17
CA VAL A 278 -0.94 -4.45 -10.72
C VAL A 278 -2.23 -5.25 -10.47
N THR A 279 -2.09 -6.56 -10.40
CA THR A 279 -3.22 -7.45 -10.22
C THR A 279 -3.80 -7.34 -8.80
N LEU A 280 -5.04 -6.87 -8.70
CA LEU A 280 -5.80 -6.83 -7.44
C LEU A 280 -6.13 -8.24 -6.95
N ILE A 281 -5.66 -8.58 -5.76
CA ILE A 281 -6.01 -9.81 -5.06
C ILE A 281 -6.89 -9.47 -3.86
N PHE A 282 -8.19 -9.75 -3.96
CA PHE A 282 -9.19 -9.48 -2.91
C PHE A 282 -9.14 -10.49 -1.75
N ARG A 283 -7.98 -10.55 -1.11
CA ARG A 283 -7.67 -11.36 0.07
C ARG A 283 -6.64 -10.60 0.90
N GLN A 284 -6.66 -10.79 2.22
CA GLN A 284 -5.68 -10.18 3.12
C GLN A 284 -4.24 -10.62 2.79
N ASP A 285 -4.02 -11.91 2.49
CA ASP A 285 -2.71 -12.43 2.06
C ASP A 285 -2.83 -13.83 1.42
N ARG A 286 -1.75 -14.35 0.84
CA ARG A 286 -1.54 -15.73 0.37
C ARG A 286 -1.79 -16.73 1.51
N TYR A 287 -2.12 -17.98 1.16
CA TYR A 287 -2.33 -19.02 2.17
C TYR A 287 -1.03 -19.28 2.95
N LEU A 288 -1.15 -19.45 4.27
CA LEU A 288 -0.04 -19.72 5.21
C LEU A 288 1.01 -18.60 5.31
N ARG A 289 0.77 -17.44 4.70
CA ARG A 289 1.65 -16.27 4.71
C ARG A 289 1.01 -15.08 5.43
N GLY A 290 1.84 -14.11 5.75
CA GLY A 290 1.48 -12.81 6.32
C GLY A 290 2.54 -11.79 5.96
N GLY A 291 2.32 -10.55 6.37
CA GLY A 291 3.26 -9.44 6.25
C GLY A 291 2.79 -8.28 7.13
N ASP A 292 3.57 -7.20 7.18
CA ASP A 292 3.36 -6.08 8.09
C ASP A 292 1.97 -5.43 7.99
N HIS A 293 1.38 -5.35 6.79
CA HIS A 293 0.03 -4.82 6.54
C HIS A 293 -1.03 -5.49 7.41
N LYS A 294 -0.84 -6.78 7.72
CA LYS A 294 -1.78 -7.53 8.55
C LYS A 294 -1.86 -6.97 9.96
N ALA A 295 -0.73 -6.49 10.51
CA ALA A 295 -0.72 -5.83 11.81
C ALA A 295 -1.53 -4.53 11.78
N PHE A 296 -1.42 -3.73 10.71
CA PHE A 296 -2.21 -2.52 10.53
C PHE A 296 -3.71 -2.82 10.33
N ASN A 297 -4.05 -3.85 9.55
CA ASN A 297 -5.43 -4.31 9.39
C ASN A 297 -6.05 -4.74 10.73
N ASP A 298 -5.29 -5.41 11.60
CA ASP A 298 -5.75 -5.81 12.94
C ASP A 298 -6.21 -4.61 13.80
N PHE A 299 -5.67 -3.41 13.52
CA PHE A 299 -6.04 -2.13 14.15
C PHE A 299 -7.02 -1.27 13.33
N GLY A 300 -7.53 -1.80 12.21
CA GLY A 300 -8.55 -1.13 11.40
C GLY A 300 -8.02 -0.12 10.38
N PHE A 301 -6.71 -0.06 10.19
CA PHE A 301 -6.10 0.77 9.15
C PHE A 301 -6.25 0.14 7.77
N ALA A 302 -6.41 0.99 6.76
CA ALA A 302 -6.40 0.59 5.36
C ALA A 302 -4.96 0.24 4.96
N ALA A 303 -4.67 -1.06 4.85
CA ALA A 303 -3.34 -1.56 4.55
C ALA A 303 -3.38 -2.65 3.48
N VAL A 304 -2.36 -2.65 2.63
CA VAL A 304 -2.22 -3.51 1.45
C VAL A 304 -0.80 -4.05 1.34
N ARG A 305 -0.62 -5.17 0.64
CA ARG A 305 0.70 -5.77 0.39
C ARG A 305 0.98 -5.94 -1.09
N PHE A 306 2.11 -5.42 -1.53
CA PHE A 306 2.76 -5.75 -2.79
C PHE A 306 3.61 -7.00 -2.62
N THR A 307 3.51 -7.91 -3.58
CA THR A 307 4.38 -9.10 -3.63
C THR A 307 4.49 -9.57 -5.08
N GLU A 308 5.65 -10.12 -5.44
CA GLU A 308 5.89 -10.78 -6.72
C GLU A 308 4.85 -11.87 -7.01
N CYS A 309 4.70 -12.29 -8.26
CA CYS A 309 3.66 -13.25 -8.65
C CYS A 309 3.94 -14.68 -8.24
N HIS A 310 5.20 -15.10 -8.34
CA HIS A 310 5.61 -16.48 -8.15
C HIS A 310 6.87 -16.53 -7.30
N GLU A 311 6.69 -16.99 -6.06
CA GLU A 311 7.80 -17.21 -5.14
C GLU A 311 8.69 -18.35 -5.64
N ASN A 312 10.00 -18.18 -5.43
CA ASN A 312 10.93 -19.29 -5.52
C ASN A 312 11.33 -19.78 -4.12
N TYR A 313 10.78 -20.93 -3.72
CA TYR A 313 11.01 -21.51 -2.39
C TYR A 313 12.44 -22.02 -2.17
N ASP A 314 13.23 -22.20 -3.24
CA ASP A 314 14.65 -22.51 -3.13
C ASP A 314 15.48 -21.25 -2.79
N TRP A 315 14.91 -20.06 -3.00
CA TRP A 315 15.56 -18.77 -2.80
C TRP A 315 14.92 -17.96 -1.67
N GLN A 316 14.02 -18.53 -0.89
CA GLN A 316 13.36 -17.83 0.21
C GLN A 316 13.44 -18.63 1.50
N HIS A 317 13.84 -17.98 2.59
CA HIS A 317 14.04 -18.61 3.91
C HIS A 317 14.93 -19.87 3.79
N GLN A 318 15.95 -19.82 2.94
CA GLN A 318 16.88 -20.93 2.72
C GLN A 318 18.27 -20.60 3.23
N ASP A 319 18.89 -21.56 3.92
CA ASP A 319 20.34 -21.53 4.19
C ASP A 319 21.09 -21.56 2.85
N VAL A 320 22.20 -20.81 2.76
CA VAL A 320 23.04 -20.79 1.56
C VAL A 320 23.77 -22.12 1.42
N ARG A 321 23.42 -22.89 0.38
CA ARG A 321 24.00 -24.21 0.11
C ARG A 321 23.86 -24.59 -1.35
N ASN A 322 24.64 -25.57 -1.77
CA ASN A 322 24.52 -26.20 -3.08
C ASN A 322 24.27 -27.70 -2.88
N ILE A 323 23.18 -28.21 -3.43
CA ILE A 323 22.82 -29.64 -3.36
C ILE A 323 22.59 -30.12 -4.80
N ASP A 324 23.38 -31.09 -5.25
CA ASP A 324 23.26 -31.69 -6.58
C ASP A 324 23.22 -30.68 -7.75
N GLY A 325 23.94 -29.56 -7.60
CA GLY A 325 24.00 -28.48 -8.58
C GLY A 325 22.91 -27.40 -8.41
N ASN A 326 21.91 -27.63 -7.56
CA ASN A 326 20.89 -26.65 -7.21
C ASN A 326 21.40 -25.70 -6.13
N LYS A 327 21.40 -24.40 -6.44
CA LYS A 327 21.79 -23.34 -5.52
C LYS A 327 20.58 -22.88 -4.70
N TYR A 328 20.72 -22.95 -3.39
CA TYR A 328 19.77 -22.47 -2.41
C TYR A 328 20.27 -21.19 -1.74
N GLY A 329 19.34 -20.33 -1.35
CA GLY A 329 19.62 -19.11 -0.61
C GLY A 329 19.04 -17.88 -1.28
N ASP A 330 18.65 -16.92 -0.44
CA ASP A 330 18.02 -15.67 -0.86
C ASP A 330 19.05 -14.60 -1.23
N LEU A 331 19.66 -14.76 -2.41
CA LEU A 331 20.84 -13.99 -2.81
C LEU A 331 20.50 -12.81 -3.73
N PRO A 332 21.28 -11.70 -3.68
CA PRO A 332 21.10 -10.54 -4.57
C PRO A 332 21.05 -10.90 -6.05
N GLU A 333 21.79 -11.94 -6.46
CA GLU A 333 21.88 -12.39 -7.85
C GLU A 333 20.57 -12.99 -8.38
N ASN A 334 19.63 -13.33 -7.49
CA ASN A 334 18.33 -13.90 -7.86
C ASN A 334 17.28 -12.83 -8.20
N LEU A 335 17.54 -11.55 -7.88
CA LEU A 335 16.59 -10.46 -8.07
C LEU A 335 16.62 -9.89 -9.50
N ASP A 336 15.48 -9.35 -9.95
CA ASP A 336 15.34 -8.56 -11.16
C ASP A 336 15.21 -7.08 -10.78
N TYR A 337 16.33 -6.36 -10.67
CA TYR A 337 16.32 -4.94 -10.29
C TYR A 337 15.47 -4.02 -11.20
N PRO A 338 15.33 -4.29 -12.52
CA PRO A 338 14.33 -3.58 -13.32
C PRO A 338 12.90 -3.77 -12.82
N PHE A 339 12.51 -4.98 -12.39
CA PHE A 339 11.22 -5.24 -11.75
C PHE A 339 11.08 -4.50 -10.43
N VAL A 340 12.07 -4.58 -9.53
CA VAL A 340 12.05 -3.84 -8.26
C VAL A 340 11.89 -2.33 -8.49
N SER A 341 12.57 -1.79 -9.50
CA SER A 341 12.44 -0.38 -9.90
C SER A 341 11.02 -0.03 -10.35
N ARG A 342 10.34 -0.91 -11.10
CA ARG A 342 8.91 -0.72 -11.45
C ARG A 342 8.02 -0.78 -10.21
N VAL A 343 8.28 -1.67 -9.26
CA VAL A 343 7.55 -1.72 -7.98
C VAL A 343 7.74 -0.42 -7.19
N CYS A 344 8.97 0.10 -7.12
CA CYS A 344 9.29 1.37 -6.46
C CYS A 344 8.55 2.55 -7.11
N ARG A 345 8.55 2.62 -8.44
CA ARG A 345 7.80 3.63 -9.22
C ARG A 345 6.31 3.61 -8.92
N THR A 346 5.69 2.42 -8.88
CA THR A 346 4.28 2.23 -8.51
C THR A 346 4.00 2.71 -7.09
N ASN A 347 4.87 2.38 -6.12
CA ASN A 347 4.77 2.84 -4.73
C ASN A 347 4.83 4.37 -4.63
N ILE A 348 5.84 4.99 -5.26
CA ILE A 348 6.04 6.45 -5.26
C ILE A 348 4.84 7.15 -5.90
N ALA A 349 4.38 6.68 -7.06
CA ALA A 349 3.24 7.25 -7.75
C ALA A 349 1.99 7.27 -6.87
N ALA A 350 1.61 6.12 -6.32
CA ALA A 350 0.40 6.01 -5.50
C ALA A 350 0.53 6.77 -4.17
N ALA A 351 1.68 6.68 -3.49
CA ALA A 351 1.90 7.38 -2.23
C ALA A 351 1.90 8.90 -2.40
N ALA A 352 2.56 9.41 -3.44
CA ALA A 352 2.59 10.84 -3.73
C ALA A 352 1.20 11.36 -4.12
N GLU A 353 0.44 10.62 -4.93
CA GLU A 353 -0.95 10.96 -5.28
C GLU A 353 -1.81 11.11 -4.01
N ILE A 354 -1.76 10.14 -3.09
CA ILE A 354 -2.51 10.21 -1.83
C ILE A 354 -2.02 11.36 -0.95
N ALA A 355 -0.70 11.50 -0.81
CA ALA A 355 -0.11 12.45 0.13
C ALA A 355 -0.22 13.91 -0.35
N PHE A 356 -0.26 14.15 -1.66
CA PHE A 356 -0.33 15.50 -2.23
C PHE A 356 -1.78 15.95 -2.42
N ALA A 357 -2.72 15.01 -2.56
CA ALA A 357 -4.14 15.28 -2.70
C ALA A 357 -4.77 15.90 -1.44
N PRO A 358 -5.90 16.61 -1.61
CA PRO A 358 -6.75 16.97 -0.47
C PRO A 358 -7.16 15.71 0.31
N ALA A 359 -7.59 15.90 1.55
CA ALA A 359 -8.08 14.82 2.40
C ALA A 359 -9.32 14.19 1.77
N SER A 360 -9.47 12.88 1.97
CA SER A 360 -10.74 12.23 1.63
C SER A 360 -11.91 12.86 2.40
N PRO A 361 -13.08 13.09 1.73
CA PRO A 361 -14.26 13.64 2.37
C PRO A 361 -14.68 12.82 3.59
N ARG A 362 -15.13 13.48 4.64
CA ARG A 362 -15.54 12.80 5.88
C ARG A 362 -17.03 12.54 5.89
N ASN A 363 -17.46 11.57 6.69
CA ASN A 363 -18.87 11.28 6.92
C ASN A 363 -19.68 11.11 5.62
N VAL A 364 -19.11 10.43 4.63
CA VAL A 364 -19.81 10.15 3.38
C VAL A 364 -20.94 9.15 3.64
N ARG A 365 -22.16 9.55 3.30
CA ARG A 365 -23.39 8.80 3.53
C ARG A 365 -24.15 8.60 2.24
N VAL A 366 -24.78 7.43 2.14
CA VAL A 366 -25.90 7.18 1.22
C VAL A 366 -27.19 7.31 2.02
N LEU A 367 -28.10 8.18 1.58
CA LEU A 367 -29.33 8.46 2.30
C LEU A 367 -30.36 7.38 1.97
N VAL A 368 -30.70 6.56 2.97
CA VAL A 368 -31.58 5.38 2.81
C VAL A 368 -32.89 5.51 3.59
N ALA A 369 -33.23 6.73 4.01
CA ALA A 369 -34.45 6.98 4.78
C ALA A 369 -35.75 6.82 3.96
N ARG A 370 -35.64 6.82 2.62
CA ARG A 370 -36.76 6.68 1.68
C ARG A 370 -36.38 5.70 0.57
N LEU A 371 -37.38 5.01 0.04
CA LEU A 371 -37.23 4.26 -1.20
C LEU A 371 -37.32 5.23 -2.38
N THR A 372 -36.29 5.24 -3.22
CA THR A 372 -36.13 6.19 -4.33
C THR A 372 -35.55 5.46 -5.56
N PRO A 373 -35.94 5.86 -6.78
CA PRO A 373 -35.33 5.36 -8.01
C PRO A 373 -33.97 6.00 -8.33
N HIS A 374 -33.60 7.04 -7.58
CA HIS A 374 -32.31 7.74 -7.62
C HIS A 374 -31.50 7.50 -6.35
N THR A 375 -30.22 7.87 -6.36
CA THR A 375 -29.37 7.82 -5.17
C THR A 375 -29.04 9.21 -4.65
N GLU A 376 -29.24 9.43 -3.34
CA GLU A 376 -28.85 10.67 -2.66
C GLU A 376 -27.61 10.41 -1.79
N LEU A 377 -26.59 11.26 -1.96
CA LEU A 377 -25.33 11.22 -1.21
C LEU A 377 -25.15 12.52 -0.43
N ALA A 378 -24.54 12.43 0.75
CA ALA A 378 -24.15 13.58 1.55
C ALA A 378 -22.79 13.34 2.22
N TRP A 379 -22.01 14.38 2.45
CA TRP A 379 -20.70 14.30 3.11
C TRP A 379 -20.40 15.57 3.91
N GLN A 380 -19.33 15.54 4.69
CA GLN A 380 -18.79 16.71 5.36
C GLN A 380 -17.77 17.41 4.48
N ALA A 381 -17.82 18.74 4.46
CA ALA A 381 -16.88 19.56 3.69
C ALA A 381 -15.43 19.42 4.16
N ASN A 382 -14.53 19.45 3.18
CA ASN A 382 -13.10 19.69 3.30
C ASN A 382 -12.82 21.16 3.62
N SER A 383 -11.64 21.45 4.19
CA SER A 383 -11.26 22.79 4.67
C SER A 383 -10.03 23.37 3.96
N GLU A 384 -9.45 22.62 3.03
CA GLU A 384 -8.24 23.01 2.31
C GLU A 384 -8.49 24.19 1.35
N ALA A 385 -7.60 25.18 1.37
CA ALA A 385 -7.79 26.45 0.66
C ALA A 385 -7.85 26.31 -0.87
N ASP A 386 -7.15 25.32 -1.41
CA ASP A 386 -7.03 25.04 -2.85
C ASP A 386 -7.94 23.89 -3.33
N LEU A 387 -8.91 23.50 -2.50
CA LEU A 387 -9.98 22.59 -2.89
C LEU A 387 -10.73 23.15 -4.12
N ALA A 388 -10.76 22.38 -5.21
CA ALA A 388 -11.48 22.74 -6.42
C ALA A 388 -12.91 22.20 -6.42
N GLY A 389 -13.14 21.02 -5.82
CA GLY A 389 -14.47 20.45 -5.66
C GLY A 389 -14.45 19.00 -5.21
N TYR A 390 -15.58 18.33 -5.44
CA TYR A 390 -15.76 16.90 -5.18
C TYR A 390 -16.13 16.17 -6.46
N ALA A 391 -15.99 14.85 -6.48
CA ALA A 391 -16.58 14.05 -7.51
C ALA A 391 -17.28 12.84 -6.93
N VAL A 392 -18.43 12.49 -7.52
CA VAL A 392 -19.11 11.22 -7.28
C VAL A 392 -18.57 10.22 -8.30
N LEU A 393 -17.95 9.16 -7.81
CA LEU A 393 -17.60 7.99 -8.60
C LEU A 393 -18.73 6.98 -8.53
N TYR A 394 -18.98 6.28 -9.63
CA TYR A 394 -19.93 5.17 -9.63
C TYR A 394 -19.55 4.06 -10.61
N ARG A 395 -20.03 2.85 -10.31
CA ARG A 395 -19.80 1.62 -11.10
C ARG A 395 -20.91 0.60 -10.86
N ARG A 396 -21.03 -0.39 -11.74
CA ARG A 396 -21.92 -1.54 -11.47
C ARG A 396 -21.39 -2.37 -10.31
N THR A 397 -22.28 -3.02 -9.57
CA THR A 397 -21.97 -3.80 -8.36
C THR A 397 -20.94 -4.92 -8.56
N HIS A 398 -20.82 -5.45 -9.79
CA HIS A 398 -19.85 -6.49 -10.15
C HIS A 398 -18.51 -5.96 -10.70
N GLN A 399 -18.41 -4.66 -10.99
CA GLN A 399 -17.21 -4.09 -11.59
C GLN A 399 -16.13 -3.86 -10.52
N PRO A 400 -14.87 -4.26 -10.78
CA PRO A 400 -13.79 -4.05 -9.83
C PRO A 400 -13.30 -2.60 -9.84
N GLN A 401 -13.56 -1.80 -10.89
CA GLN A 401 -13.08 -0.42 -11.01
C GLN A 401 -14.19 0.62 -11.03
N TRP A 402 -13.85 1.82 -10.59
CA TRP A 402 -14.68 3.01 -10.85
C TRP A 402 -14.64 3.33 -12.34
N THR A 403 -15.82 3.30 -12.98
CA THR A 403 -15.96 3.48 -14.43
C THR A 403 -16.48 4.87 -14.81
N HIS A 404 -17.10 5.58 -13.86
CA HIS A 404 -17.68 6.89 -14.09
C HIS A 404 -17.31 7.87 -12.99
N ARG A 405 -17.28 9.16 -13.35
CA ARG A 405 -16.92 10.27 -12.47
C ARG A 405 -17.73 11.52 -12.81
N VAL A 406 -18.46 12.05 -11.85
CA VAL A 406 -19.28 13.27 -12.00
C VAL A 406 -18.78 14.34 -11.06
N LEU A 407 -18.44 15.50 -11.62
CA LEU A 407 -17.97 16.65 -10.85
C LEU A 407 -19.10 17.28 -10.04
N VAL A 408 -18.78 17.68 -8.81
CA VAL A 408 -19.64 18.39 -7.88
C VAL A 408 -18.91 19.66 -7.41
N PRO A 409 -19.54 20.85 -7.52
CA PRO A 409 -18.94 22.11 -7.07
C PRO A 409 -18.50 22.09 -5.60
N LYS A 410 -17.43 22.83 -5.26
CA LYS A 410 -16.86 22.84 -3.89
C LYS A 410 -17.79 23.35 -2.79
N ASP A 411 -18.79 24.15 -3.14
CA ASP A 411 -19.81 24.69 -2.22
C ASP A 411 -20.93 23.69 -1.93
N LYS A 412 -20.94 22.53 -2.60
CA LYS A 412 -21.92 21.46 -2.38
C LYS A 412 -21.32 20.33 -1.55
N THR A 413 -22.13 19.82 -0.64
CA THR A 413 -21.82 18.68 0.23
C THR A 413 -22.84 17.54 0.08
N SER A 414 -23.61 17.58 -1.00
CA SER A 414 -24.57 16.55 -1.37
C SER A 414 -24.70 16.46 -2.89
N ALA A 415 -25.16 15.30 -3.35
CA ALA A 415 -25.44 15.05 -4.75
C ALA A 415 -26.64 14.10 -4.90
N VAL A 416 -27.41 14.31 -5.97
CA VAL A 416 -28.50 13.43 -6.39
C VAL A 416 -28.10 12.80 -7.72
N MET A 417 -28.09 11.47 -7.76
CA MET A 417 -27.71 10.67 -8.92
C MET A 417 -28.98 10.15 -9.59
N GLU A 418 -29.57 10.98 -10.44
CA GLU A 418 -30.82 10.71 -11.15
C GLU A 418 -30.70 9.46 -12.03
N GLY A 419 -31.71 8.57 -11.95
CA GLY A 419 -31.75 7.32 -12.71
C GLY A 419 -30.73 6.25 -12.30
N LEU A 420 -29.94 6.48 -11.24
CA LEU A 420 -28.95 5.53 -10.73
C LEU A 420 -29.38 5.01 -9.35
N SER A 421 -30.03 3.84 -9.33
CA SER A 421 -30.38 3.16 -8.07
C SER A 421 -29.14 2.62 -7.36
N LYS A 422 -29.07 2.83 -6.04
CA LYS A 422 -28.09 2.23 -5.11
C LYS A 422 -28.14 0.70 -5.03
N ASP A 423 -29.19 0.10 -5.58
CA ASP A 423 -29.32 -1.36 -5.65
C ASP A 423 -28.54 -1.93 -6.86
N ASP A 424 -28.37 -1.12 -7.92
CA ASP A 424 -27.72 -1.49 -9.18
C ASP A 424 -26.31 -0.93 -9.34
N TRP A 425 -26.00 0.12 -8.57
CA TRP A 425 -24.79 0.92 -8.67
C TRP A 425 -24.15 1.13 -7.30
N LEU A 426 -22.83 1.05 -7.29
CA LEU A 426 -22.00 1.46 -6.18
C LEU A 426 -21.53 2.89 -6.39
N PHE A 427 -21.38 3.63 -5.31
CA PHE A 427 -20.95 5.03 -5.33
C PHE A 427 -19.77 5.24 -4.39
N ALA A 428 -18.97 6.26 -4.67
CA ALA A 428 -18.00 6.80 -3.74
C ALA A 428 -17.86 8.31 -3.95
N VAL A 429 -17.33 9.01 -2.96
CA VAL A 429 -17.04 10.44 -3.07
C VAL A 429 -15.56 10.68 -2.85
N GLU A 430 -14.94 11.42 -3.77
CA GLU A 430 -13.57 11.92 -3.66
C GLU A 430 -13.56 13.45 -3.66
N ALA A 431 -12.49 14.04 -3.13
CA ALA A 431 -12.18 15.46 -3.25
C ALA A 431 -11.07 15.65 -4.28
N TYR A 432 -11.03 16.80 -4.94
CA TYR A 432 -9.91 17.15 -5.83
C TYR A 432 -9.52 18.63 -5.68
N ASP A 433 -8.23 18.90 -5.89
CA ASP A 433 -7.67 20.24 -5.80
C ASP A 433 -7.56 20.94 -7.16
N SER A 434 -7.11 22.20 -7.14
CA SER A 434 -6.89 23.02 -8.34
C SER A 434 -5.88 22.45 -9.34
N LYS A 435 -5.03 21.49 -8.94
CA LYS A 435 -4.11 20.76 -9.82
C LYS A 435 -4.72 19.46 -10.36
N GLY A 436 -5.92 19.10 -9.93
CA GLY A 436 -6.61 17.87 -10.33
C GLY A 436 -6.18 16.63 -9.56
N ARG A 437 -5.38 16.76 -8.48
CA ARG A 437 -5.00 15.65 -7.59
C ARG A 437 -6.22 15.21 -6.82
N ARG A 438 -6.41 13.89 -6.67
CA ARG A 438 -7.66 13.32 -6.17
C ARG A 438 -7.42 12.55 -4.89
N SER A 439 -8.31 12.67 -3.90
CA SER A 439 -8.20 11.88 -2.68
C SER A 439 -8.64 10.43 -2.91
N ILE A 440 -8.32 9.54 -1.96
CA ILE A 440 -8.86 8.17 -2.00
C ILE A 440 -10.39 8.26 -1.92
N PRO A 441 -11.14 7.64 -2.86
CA PRO A 441 -12.59 7.66 -2.83
C PRO A 441 -13.13 6.98 -1.57
N ILE A 442 -14.09 7.62 -0.93
CA ILE A 442 -14.75 7.07 0.25
C ILE A 442 -16.05 6.41 -0.15
N TYR A 443 -16.13 5.10 0.11
CA TYR A 443 -17.36 4.36 0.00
C TYR A 443 -18.36 4.82 1.08
N PRO A 444 -19.59 5.20 0.71
CA PRO A 444 -20.57 5.75 1.63
C PRO A 444 -21.05 4.70 2.63
N THR A 445 -21.38 5.15 3.84
CA THR A 445 -22.11 4.32 4.80
C THR A 445 -23.60 4.66 4.78
N PRO A 446 -24.51 3.69 4.96
CA PRO A 446 -25.93 4.00 5.02
C PRO A 446 -26.24 4.95 6.18
N SER A 447 -27.01 6.01 5.93
CA SER A 447 -27.62 6.81 6.98
C SER A 447 -29.08 6.42 7.12
N TYR A 448 -29.39 5.68 8.19
CA TYR A 448 -30.77 5.45 8.58
C TYR A 448 -31.29 6.72 9.27
N GLY A 449 -32.31 7.36 8.70
CA GLY A 449 -33.12 8.29 9.49
C GLY A 449 -33.65 7.57 10.74
N ARG A 450 -34.02 8.29 11.81
CA ARG A 450 -34.68 7.69 12.99
C ARG A 450 -35.77 6.74 12.49
N ARG A 451 -35.60 5.43 12.70
CA ARG A 451 -36.57 4.39 12.31
C ARG A 451 -37.94 4.77 12.90
N ARG A 452 -38.89 5.18 12.06
CA ARG A 452 -40.30 5.01 12.38
C ARG A 452 -40.66 3.61 11.90
N ARG A 453 -40.88 2.72 12.87
CA ARG A 453 -41.41 1.38 12.63
C ARG A 453 -42.79 1.47 11.99
#